data_AF-A0A699T9H6-F1
#
_entry.id   AF-A0A699T9H6-F1
#
_cell.length_a   1.000
_cell.length_b   1.000
_cell.length_c   1.000
_cell.angle_alpha   90.00
_cell.angle_beta   90.00
_cell.angle_gamma   90.00
#
_symmetry.space_group_name_H-M   'P 1'
#
loop_
_entity.id
_entity.type
_entity.pdbx_description
1 polymer ?
#
loop_
_entity_poly.entity_id
_entity_poly.type
_entity_poly.pdbx_seq_one_letter_code
_entity_poly.pdbx_strand_id
1 'polypeptide(L)'
;MFSEESDKIEKYIGGLPDMIHGSVVASKLKTMQEAIEIATELTDKKILTFAERETASKRKFENTSRNTHSPKYWLPDLHPQ
;
A
#
# COMPACT_ATOMS: atom_id res chain seq x y z
N MET A 1 24.10 -29.56 -12.46
CA MET A 1 23.14 -29.67 -11.35
C MET A 1 22.24 -28.44 -11.43
N PHE A 2 21.02 -28.58 -11.93
CA PHE A 2 20.07 -27.46 -12.12
C PHE A 2 18.64 -27.87 -11.71
N SER A 3 18.29 -29.17 -11.80
CA SER A 3 16.97 -29.68 -11.43
C SER A 3 16.51 -29.34 -10.02
N GLU A 4 17.42 -29.35 -9.03
CA GLU A 4 17.01 -29.13 -7.63
C GLU A 4 16.74 -27.66 -7.30
N GLU A 5 17.39 -26.71 -7.99
CA GLU A 5 17.05 -25.29 -7.86
C GLU A 5 15.76 -24.95 -8.60
N SER A 6 15.56 -25.51 -9.79
CA SER A 6 14.33 -25.29 -10.56
C SER A 6 13.09 -25.79 -9.82
N ASP A 7 13.15 -26.97 -9.19
CA ASP A 7 12.05 -27.52 -8.39
C ASP A 7 11.70 -26.62 -7.18
N LYS A 8 12.72 -26.07 -6.52
CA LYS A 8 12.55 -25.12 -5.41
C LYS A 8 11.91 -23.81 -5.87
N ILE A 9 12.29 -23.30 -7.05
CA ILE A 9 11.70 -22.09 -7.64
C ILE A 9 10.23 -22.35 -8.00
N GLU A 10 9.91 -23.49 -8.61
CA GLU A 10 8.53 -23.83 -8.99
C GLU A 10 7.61 -23.95 -7.76
N LYS A 11 8.08 -24.60 -6.69
CA LYS A 11 7.36 -24.65 -5.41
C LYS A 11 7.19 -23.27 -4.77
N TYR A 12 8.20 -22.40 -4.87
CA TYR A 12 8.12 -21.04 -4.35
C TYR A 12 7.07 -20.22 -5.13
N ILE A 13 7.09 -20.30 -6.46
CA ILE A 13 6.13 -19.63 -7.33
C ILE A 13 4.70 -20.13 -7.06
N GLY A 14 4.49 -21.45 -6.95
CA GLY A 14 3.17 -22.03 -6.66
C GLY A 14 2.58 -21.64 -5.29
N GLY A 15 3.41 -21.15 -4.36
CA GLY A 15 2.97 -20.66 -3.05
C GLY A 15 2.71 -19.15 -2.98
N LEU A 16 2.97 -18.39 -4.05
CA LEU A 16 2.83 -16.94 -4.04
C LEU A 16 1.38 -16.49 -4.33
N PRO A 17 0.92 -15.38 -3.73
CA PRO A 17 -0.34 -14.75 -4.09
C PRO A 17 -0.34 -14.33 -5.57
N ASP A 18 -1.50 -14.45 -6.25
CA ASP A 18 -1.67 -14.12 -7.67
C ASP A 18 -1.13 -12.73 -8.07
N MET A 19 -1.24 -11.76 -7.17
CA MET A 19 -0.72 -10.39 -7.37
C MET A 19 0.80 -10.33 -7.60
N ILE A 20 1.54 -11.30 -7.05
CA ILE A 20 3.00 -11.37 -7.09
C ILE A 20 3.45 -12.43 -8.10
N HIS A 21 2.66 -13.51 -8.22
CA HIS A 21 2.89 -14.63 -9.13
C HIS A 21 3.15 -14.18 -10.57
N GLY A 22 2.28 -13.35 -11.15
CA GLY A 22 2.43 -12.88 -12.53
C GLY A 22 3.72 -12.09 -12.78
N SER A 23 4.15 -11.27 -11.81
CA SER A 23 5.39 -10.49 -11.93
C SER A 23 6.63 -11.36 -11.76
N VAL A 24 6.58 -12.34 -10.86
CA VAL A 24 7.68 -13.27 -10.60
C VAL A 24 7.90 -14.20 -11.80
N VAL A 25 6.83 -14.73 -12.40
CA VAL A 25 6.90 -15.58 -13.59
C VAL A 25 7.39 -14.78 -14.81
N ALA A 26 6.96 -13.52 -14.96
CA ALA A 26 7.37 -12.67 -16.08
C ALA A 26 8.88 -12.36 -16.08
N SER A 27 9.50 -12.23 -14.91
CA SER A 27 10.92 -11.92 -14.77
C SER A 27 11.86 -13.10 -15.05
N LYS A 28 11.32 -14.30 -15.35
CA LYS A 28 12.11 -15.50 -15.69
C LYS A 28 13.24 -15.77 -14.69
N LEU A 29 12.85 -16.01 -13.45
CA LEU A 29 13.78 -16.32 -12.36
C LEU A 29 14.75 -17.44 -12.71
N LYS A 30 16.05 -17.19 -12.53
CA LYS A 30 17.10 -18.21 -12.69
C LYS A 30 17.61 -18.73 -11.35
N THR A 31 17.41 -17.97 -10.29
CA THR A 31 17.91 -18.28 -8.94
C THR A 31 16.87 -17.96 -7.87
N MET A 32 16.99 -18.62 -6.71
CA MET A 32 16.14 -18.32 -5.55
C MET A 32 16.34 -16.89 -5.03
N GLN A 33 17.53 -16.32 -5.20
CA GLN A 33 17.85 -14.97 -4.74
C GLN A 33 17.07 -13.90 -5.51
N GLU A 34 16.98 -14.03 -6.84
CA GLU A 34 16.13 -13.17 -7.67
C GLU A 34 14.65 -13.27 -7.27
N ALA A 35 14.20 -14.46 -6.87
CA ALA A 35 12.81 -14.67 -6.43
C ALA A 35 12.50 -13.84 -5.17
N ILE A 36 13.44 -13.84 -4.23
CA ILE A 36 13.35 -13.11 -2.97
C ILE A 36 13.43 -11.60 -3.22
N GLU A 37 14.34 -11.16 -4.11
CA GLU A 37 14.50 -9.75 -4.46
C GLU A 37 13.23 -9.18 -5.10
N ILE A 38 12.64 -9.89 -6.07
CA ILE A 38 11.40 -9.46 -6.73
C ILE A 38 10.21 -9.46 -5.78
N ALA A 39 10.06 -10.49 -4.94
CA ALA A 39 8.99 -10.52 -3.93
C ALA A 39 9.13 -9.36 -2.94
N THR A 40 10.35 -9.04 -2.53
CA THR A 40 10.64 -7.92 -1.61
C THR A 40 10.40 -6.58 -2.28
N GLU A 41 10.83 -6.39 -3.53
CA GLU A 41 10.57 -5.15 -4.27
C GLU A 41 9.07 -4.90 -4.49
N LEU A 42 8.30 -5.95 -4.81
CA LEU A 42 6.85 -5.85 -5.00
C LEU A 42 6.12 -5.53 -3.70
N THR A 43 6.58 -6.05 -2.57
CA THR A 43 6.01 -5.73 -1.26
C THR A 43 6.38 -4.33 -0.80
N ASP A 44 7.63 -3.91 -0.99
CA ASP A 44 8.11 -2.57 -0.65
C ASP A 44 7.36 -1.47 -1.43
N LYS A 45 7.16 -1.66 -2.74
CA LYS A 45 6.37 -0.74 -3.59
C LYS A 45 4.94 -0.56 -3.09
N LYS A 46 4.29 -1.63 -2.63
CA LYS A 46 2.92 -1.54 -2.07
C LYS A 46 2.89 -0.91 -0.69
N ILE A 47 3.91 -1.17 0.16
CA ILE A 47 4.04 -0.55 1.47
C ILE A 47 4.26 0.96 1.34
N LEU A 48 5.14 1.39 0.42
CA LEU A 48 5.39 2.80 0.13
C LEU A 48 4.10 3.50 -0.30
N THR A 49 3.35 2.91 -1.23
CA THR A 49 2.06 3.45 -1.69
C THR A 49 1.04 3.58 -0.55
N PHE A 50 1.03 2.62 0.39
CA PHE A 50 0.13 2.66 1.54
C PHE A 50 0.54 3.73 2.56
N ALA A 51 1.84 3.87 2.82
CA ALA A 51 2.38 4.91 3.70
C ALA A 51 2.12 6.33 3.15
N GLU A 52 2.25 6.53 1.83
CA GLU A 52 1.91 7.78 1.17
C GLU A 52 0.41 8.10 1.26
N ARG A 53 -0.47 7.10 1.09
CA ARG A 53 -1.92 7.29 1.28
C ARG A 53 -2.30 7.57 2.73
N GLU A 54 -1.69 6.89 3.69
CA GLU A 54 -1.92 7.12 5.11
C GLU A 54 -1.53 8.55 5.51
N THR A 55 -0.37 9.03 5.08
CA THR A 55 0.07 10.41 5.35
C THR A 55 -0.81 11.45 4.67
N ALA A 56 -1.24 11.22 3.42
CA ALA A 56 -2.19 12.09 2.73
C ALA A 56 -3.58 12.10 3.40
N SER A 57 -4.08 10.93 3.79
CA SER A 57 -5.37 10.75 4.46
C SER A 57 -5.39 11.42 5.85
N LYS A 58 -4.32 11.24 6.63
CA LYS A 58 -4.16 11.85 7.96
C LYS A 58 -4.18 13.37 7.91
N ARG A 59 -3.54 13.98 6.90
CA ARG A 59 -3.59 15.43 6.67
C ARG A 59 -4.99 15.92 6.29
N LYS A 60 -5.79 15.10 5.58
CA LYS A 60 -7.20 15.42 5.28
C LYS A 60 -8.12 15.27 6.50
N PHE A 61 -7.90 14.27 7.35
CA PHE A 61 -8.70 14.07 8.57
C PHE A 61 -8.54 15.25 9.54
N GLU A 62 -7.31 15.73 9.74
CA GLU A 62 -7.00 16.87 10.61
C GLU A 62 -7.66 18.18 10.14
N ASN A 63 -7.71 18.44 8.83
CA ASN A 63 -8.37 19.64 8.29
C ASN A 63 -9.91 19.58 8.37
N THR A 64 -10.48 18.37 8.27
CA THR A 64 -11.94 18.17 8.30
C THR A 64 -12.46 18.23 9.74
N SER A 65 -11.74 17.60 10.69
CA SER A 65 -12.03 17.66 12.13
C SER A 65 -12.13 19.11 12.66
N ARG A 66 -11.30 20.01 12.14
CA ARG A 66 -11.26 21.41 12.59
C ARG A 66 -12.38 22.30 12.03
N ASN A 67 -13.10 21.87 10.98
CA ASN A 67 -14.15 22.70 10.37
C ASN A 67 -15.55 22.45 10.96
N THR A 68 -15.75 21.37 11.73
CA THR A 68 -17.06 21.03 12.31
C THR A 68 -17.21 21.47 13.77
N HIS A 69 -16.21 22.10 14.38
CA HIS A 69 -16.30 22.61 15.76
C HIS A 69 -16.50 24.13 15.86
N SER A 70 -17.28 24.71 14.94
CA SER A 70 -17.89 26.01 15.16
C SER A 70 -19.34 26.03 14.66
N PRO A 71 -20.33 25.74 15.52
CA PRO A 71 -21.66 26.27 15.32
C PRO A 71 -21.55 27.80 15.48
N LYS A 72 -21.42 28.51 14.37
CA LYS A 72 -21.55 29.98 14.32
C LYS A 72 -23.02 30.33 14.53
N TYR A 73 -23.53 30.11 15.74
CA TYR A 73 -24.82 30.63 16.21
C TYR A 73 -24.55 31.46 17.45
N TRP A 74 -24.22 32.74 17.27
CA TRP A 74 -24.42 33.80 18.27
C TRP A 74 -24.49 35.16 17.58
N LEU A 75 -25.55 35.35 16.79
CA LEU A 75 -26.08 36.67 16.47
C LEU A 75 -27.53 36.66 16.93
N PRO A 76 -27.83 37.13 18.16
CA PRO A 76 -29.19 37.52 18.48
C PRO A 76 -29.43 38.91 17.91
N ASP A 77 -30.32 38.96 16.91
CA ASP A 77 -31.08 40.15 16.52
C ASP A 77 -31.50 40.98 17.75
N LEU A 78 -30.90 42.15 17.91
CA LEU A 78 -31.44 43.21 18.76
C LEU A 78 -32.18 44.20 17.86
N HIS A 79 -33.49 43.98 17.79
CA HIS A 79 -34.49 44.84 17.18
C HIS A 79 -34.47 46.23 17.85
N PRO A 80 -34.24 47.34 17.14
CA PRO A 80 -34.32 48.67 17.72
C PRO A 80 -35.78 49.15 17.80
N GLN A 81 -36.24 49.51 18.99
CA GLN A 81 -37.25 50.55 19.19
C GLN A 81 -36.59 51.78 19.80
#